data_AF-A0A4U7EUE0-F1
#
_entry.id   AF-A0A4U7EUE0-F1
#
_cell.length_a   1.000
_cell.length_b   1.000
_cell.length_c   1.000
_cell.angle_alpha   90.00
_cell.angle_beta   90.00
_cell.angle_gamma   90.00
#
_symmetry.space_group_name_H-M   'P 1'
#
loop_
_entity.id
_entity.type
_entity.pdbx_description
1 polymer ?
#
loop_
_entity_poly.entity_id
_entity_poly.type
_entity_poly.pdbx_seq_one_letter_code
_entity_poly.pdbx_strand_id
1 'polypeptide(L)'
;MRRLTRSELASRVGPRAPSDAFWRRAIDRGEAALGVGADAVDAAAGEEGSDGDDPTEPLDAGDIVDVGDHAFVVVGNDRTAAGGQIYRIELVADRDEG
;
A
#
# COMPACT_ATOMS: atom_id res chain seq x y z
N MET A 1 9.44 -6.21 4.81
CA MET A 1 9.42 -4.89 5.47
C MET A 1 10.26 -3.91 4.66
N ARG A 2 9.60 -3.14 3.81
CA ARG A 2 10.16 -2.05 3.00
C ARG A 2 9.50 -0.74 3.45
N ARG A 3 10.23 0.37 3.34
CA ARG A 3 9.68 1.72 3.52
C ARG A 3 9.45 2.34 2.15
N LEU A 4 8.27 2.91 1.95
CA LEU A 4 7.77 3.40 0.67
C LEU A 4 7.30 4.83 0.87
N THR A 5 7.84 5.76 0.09
CA THR A 5 7.27 7.11 0.06
C THR A 5 5.93 7.11 -0.68
N ARG A 6 5.08 8.13 -0.45
CA ARG A 6 3.85 8.33 -1.21
C ARG A 6 4.04 8.27 -2.73
N SER A 7 5.15 8.80 -3.25
CA SER A 7 5.47 8.78 -4.69
C SER A 7 5.82 7.38 -5.18
N GLU A 8 6.57 6.61 -4.39
CA GLU A 8 6.89 5.21 -4.70
C GLU A 8 5.67 4.31 -4.61
N LEU A 9 4.80 4.55 -3.62
CA LEU A 9 3.51 3.89 -3.52
C LEU A 9 2.69 4.18 -4.77
N ALA A 10 2.58 5.44 -5.18
CA ALA A 10 1.86 5.84 -6.40
C ALA A 10 2.43 5.20 -7.68
N SER A 11 3.75 5.03 -7.75
CA SER A 11 4.40 4.32 -8.86
C SER A 11 4.02 2.83 -8.89
N ARG A 12 3.84 2.19 -7.73
CA ARG A 12 3.49 0.77 -7.62
C ARG A 12 2.00 0.48 -7.79
N VAL A 13 1.13 1.31 -7.22
CA VAL A 13 -0.33 1.16 -7.36
C VAL A 13 -0.87 1.70 -8.69
N GLY A 14 0.03 2.21 -9.54
CA GLY A 14 -0.26 2.65 -10.89
C GLY A 14 -1.20 3.87 -10.95
N PRO A 15 -1.99 4.02 -12.03
CA PRO A 15 -2.75 5.24 -12.32
C PRO A 15 -3.86 5.57 -11.30
N ARG A 16 -4.12 4.68 -10.33
CA ARG A 16 -5.08 4.89 -9.24
C ARG A 16 -4.38 5.15 -7.90
N ALA A 17 -3.38 6.02 -7.92
CA ALA A 17 -2.75 6.49 -6.69
C ALA A 17 -3.79 7.12 -5.73
N PRO A 18 -3.69 6.84 -4.42
CA PRO A 18 -4.59 7.41 -3.42
C PRO A 18 -4.49 8.93 -3.38
N SER A 19 -5.65 9.58 -3.38
CA SER A 19 -5.77 11.04 -3.37
C SER A 19 -5.36 11.64 -2.03
N ASP A 20 -5.07 12.94 -2.00
CA ASP A 20 -4.73 13.63 -0.75
C ASP A 20 -5.88 13.58 0.28
N ALA A 21 -7.12 13.69 -0.20
CA ALA A 21 -8.31 13.58 0.65
C ALA A 21 -8.43 12.20 1.33
N PHE A 22 -8.01 11.13 0.64
CA PHE A 22 -7.92 9.80 1.23
C PHE A 22 -6.91 9.79 2.38
N TRP A 23 -5.70 10.33 2.16
CA TRP A 23 -4.66 10.38 3.19
C TRP A 23 -5.07 11.21 4.41
N ARG A 24 -5.68 12.38 4.20
CA ARG A 24 -6.20 13.19 5.32
C ARG A 24 -7.23 12.44 6.14
N ARG A 25 -8.11 11.67 5.50
CA ARG A 25 -9.10 10.84 6.19
C ARG A 25 -8.45 9.64 6.89
N ALA A 26 -7.41 9.06 6.30
CA ALA A 26 -6.63 7.98 6.90
C ALA A 26 -5.93 8.45 8.18
N ILE A 27 -5.33 9.64 8.14
CA ILE A 27 -4.67 10.27 9.30
C ILE A 27 -5.71 10.56 10.40
N ASP A 28 -6.84 11.17 10.05
CA ASP A 28 -7.91 11.51 11.00
C ASP A 28 -8.51 10.27 11.69
N ARG A 29 -8.63 9.15 10.97
CA ARG A 29 -9.10 7.87 11.54
C ARG A 29 -8.01 7.02 12.21
N GLY A 30 -6.75 7.24 11.88
CA GLY A 30 -5.66 6.32 12.24
C GLY A 30 -5.64 5.00 11.46
N GLU A 31 -6.55 4.79 10.51
CA GLU A 31 -6.59 3.59 9.66
C GLU A 31 -7.24 3.88 8.31
N ALA A 32 -6.88 3.11 7.29
CA ALA A 32 -7.51 3.16 5.98
C ALA A 32 -7.41 1.86 5.19
N ALA A 33 -8.21 1.76 4.13
CA ALA A 33 -8.19 0.66 3.17
C ALA A 33 -7.81 1.20 1.80
N LEU A 34 -6.62 0.83 1.32
CA LEU A 34 -6.08 1.21 0.02
C LEU A 34 -6.51 0.19 -1.05
N GLY A 35 -7.40 0.61 -1.94
CA GLY A 35 -7.80 -0.21 -3.09
C GLY A 35 -6.82 -0.09 -4.25
N VAL A 36 -6.26 -1.21 -4.66
CA VAL A 36 -5.37 -1.35 -5.82
C VAL A 36 -6.13 -2.11 -6.91
N GLY A 37 -6.20 -1.52 -8.11
CA GLY A 37 -6.90 -2.14 -9.24
C GLY A 37 -6.17 -3.36 -9.77
N ALA A 38 -6.90 -4.25 -10.45
CA ALA A 38 -6.34 -5.44 -11.08
C ALA A 38 -5.17 -5.11 -12.02
N ASP A 39 -5.23 -3.99 -12.75
CA ASP A 39 -4.16 -3.55 -13.64
C ASP A 39 -2.82 -3.33 -12.92
N ALA A 40 -2.85 -2.83 -11.68
CA ALA A 40 -1.64 -2.59 -10.90
C ALA A 40 -1.13 -3.86 -10.22
N VAL A 41 -2.05 -4.77 -9.84
CA VAL A 41 -1.69 -6.10 -9.34
C VAL A 41 -1.05 -6.94 -10.44
N ASP A 42 -1.60 -6.90 -11.66
CA ASP A 42 -1.09 -7.60 -12.83
C ASP A 42 0.25 -7.00 -13.30
N ALA A 43 0.38 -5.67 -13.29
CA ALA A 43 1.64 -5.01 -13.58
C ALA A 43 2.75 -5.45 -12.61
N ALA A 44 2.47 -5.48 -11.29
CA ALA A 44 3.43 -5.93 -10.29
C ALA A 44 3.84 -7.41 -10.51
N ALA A 45 2.87 -8.27 -10.84
CA ALA A 45 3.14 -9.68 -11.17
C ALA A 45 3.92 -9.87 -12.50
N GLY A 46 3.89 -8.87 -13.39
CA GLY A 46 4.53 -8.92 -14.71
C GLY A 46 5.98 -8.43 -14.74
N GLU A 47 6.50 -7.81 -13.67
CA GLU A 47 7.88 -7.27 -13.64
C GLU A 47 8.95 -8.33 -13.30
N GLU A 48 8.57 -9.59 -13.05
CA GLU A 48 9.48 -10.69 -12.71
C GLU A 48 9.38 -11.83 -13.73
N GLY A 49 10.16 -11.70 -14.80
CA GLY A 49 10.40 -12.83 -15.69
C GLY A 49 11.30 -13.88 -15.02
N SER A 50 10.76 -15.09 -14.89
CA SER A 50 11.44 -16.39 -14.73
C SER A 50 11.76 -16.88 -13.31
N ASP A 51 11.39 -18.14 -13.08
CA ASP A 51 11.79 -19.04 -11.99
C ASP A 51 11.23 -18.75 -10.57
N GLY A 52 9.97 -19.14 -10.36
CA GLY A 52 9.60 -19.90 -9.16
C GLY A 52 9.56 -19.18 -7.81
N ASP A 53 9.37 -17.87 -7.77
CA ASP A 53 9.06 -17.11 -6.54
C ASP A 53 7.66 -16.50 -6.68
N ASP A 54 6.88 -16.51 -5.59
CA ASP A 54 5.49 -16.01 -5.54
C ASP A 54 5.33 -14.65 -6.24
N PRO A 55 4.19 -14.39 -6.92
CA PRO A 55 3.96 -13.10 -7.57
C PRO A 55 4.17 -11.98 -6.54
N THR A 56 5.16 -11.12 -6.76
CA THR A 56 5.41 -9.98 -5.87
C THR A 56 4.19 -9.07 -5.91
N GLU A 57 3.35 -9.19 -4.87
CA GLU A 57 2.20 -8.33 -4.69
C GLU A 57 2.70 -6.87 -4.62
N PRO A 58 1.93 -5.87 -5.12
CA PRO A 58 2.39 -4.49 -5.17
C PRO A 58 2.75 -3.90 -3.79
N LEU A 59 2.21 -4.48 -2.71
CA LEU A 59 2.54 -4.18 -1.31
C LEU A 59 2.54 -5.46 -0.48
N ASP A 60 3.44 -5.55 0.49
CA ASP A 60 3.48 -6.63 1.47
C ASP A 60 2.94 -6.20 2.83
N ALA A 61 2.41 -7.16 3.59
CA ALA A 61 2.09 -6.93 5.01
C ALA A 61 3.39 -6.62 5.79
N GLY A 62 3.34 -5.54 6.58
CA GLY A 62 4.48 -5.00 7.31
C GLY A 62 5.29 -3.95 6.54
N ASP A 63 4.92 -3.62 5.30
CA ASP A 63 5.49 -2.46 4.61
C ASP A 63 4.99 -1.15 5.21
N ILE A 64 5.84 -0.13 5.23
CA ILE A 64 5.54 1.18 5.80
C ILE A 64 5.47 2.20 4.68
N VAL A 65 4.39 2.96 4.64
CA VAL A 65 4.13 4.05 3.70
C VAL A 65 4.32 5.38 4.41
N ASP A 66 5.32 6.14 4.01
CA ASP A 66 5.60 7.49 4.49
C ASP A 66 4.77 8.54 3.71
N VAL A 67 3.92 9.26 4.42
CA VAL A 67 2.96 10.25 3.92
C VAL A 67 3.16 11.58 4.63
N GLY A 68 4.09 12.39 4.13
CA GLY A 68 4.49 13.63 4.79
C GLY A 68 5.15 13.31 6.13
N ASP A 69 4.62 13.86 7.22
CA ASP A 69 5.10 13.63 8.59
C ASP A 69 4.49 12.38 9.27
N HIS A 70 3.64 11.63 8.56
CA HIS A 70 2.94 10.47 9.09
C HIS A 70 3.39 9.19 8.38
N ALA A 71 3.53 8.10 9.11
CA ALA A 71 3.83 6.78 8.56
C ALA A 71 2.63 5.85 8.73
N PHE A 72 2.36 5.00 7.75
CA PHE A 72 1.31 3.98 7.80
C PHE A 72 1.91 2.60 7.58
N VAL A 73 1.56 1.60 8.39
CA VAL A 73 1.98 0.22 8.17
C VAL A 73 0.86 -0.58 7.50
N VAL A 74 1.20 -1.38 6.50
CA VAL A 74 0.28 -2.35 5.89
C VAL A 74 0.08 -3.50 6.87
N VAL A 75 -1.13 -3.67 7.38
CA VAL A 75 -1.45 -4.72 8.37
C VAL A 75 -2.11 -5.95 7.74
N GLY A 76 -2.55 -5.84 6.49
CA GLY A 76 -3.11 -6.96 5.75
C GLY A 76 -3.52 -6.57 4.35
N ASN A 77 -3.86 -7.58 3.56
CA ASN A 77 -4.38 -7.43 2.22
C ASN A 77 -5.56 -8.38 2.00
N ASP A 78 -6.49 -8.00 1.13
CA ASP A 78 -7.66 -8.81 0.78
C ASP A 78 -7.92 -8.72 -0.73
N ARG A 79 -8.12 -9.87 -1.39
CA ARG A 79 -8.29 -9.89 -2.84
C ARG A 79 -9.74 -9.60 -3.21
N THR A 80 -9.93 -8.59 -4.05
CA THR A 80 -11.26 -8.24 -4.56
C THR A 80 -11.70 -9.21 -5.65
N ALA A 81 -13.01 -9.43 -5.77
CA ALA A 81 -13.60 -10.25 -6.85
C ALA A 81 -13.31 -9.71 -8.26
N ALA A 82 -12.99 -8.42 -8.40
CA ALA A 82 -12.61 -7.79 -9.66
C ALA A 82 -11.14 -8.01 -10.04
N GLY A 83 -10.39 -8.80 -9.26
CA GLY A 83 -8.97 -9.09 -9.51
C GLY A 83 -8.00 -8.06 -8.93
N GLY A 84 -8.49 -6.95 -8.37
CA GLY A 84 -7.68 -6.02 -7.57
C GLY A 84 -7.48 -6.49 -6.13
N GLN A 85 -6.82 -5.67 -5.33
CA GLN A 85 -6.48 -5.98 -3.95
C GLN A 85 -6.72 -4.78 -3.04
N ILE A 86 -7.21 -5.01 -1.82
CA ILE A 86 -7.43 -3.99 -0.81
C ILE A 86 -6.40 -4.19 0.29
N TYR A 87 -5.50 -3.23 0.46
CA TYR A 87 -4.52 -3.22 1.53
C TYR A 87 -5.05 -2.43 2.72
N ARG A 88 -5.12 -3.07 3.88
CA ARG A 88 -5.44 -2.36 5.13
C ARG A 88 -4.15 -1.74 5.66
N ILE A 89 -4.21 -0.46 5.94
CA ILE A 89 -3.10 0.30 6.50
C ILE A 89 -3.53 0.95 7.82
N GLU A 90 -2.62 0.98 8.77
CA GLU A 90 -2.82 1.62 10.07
C GLU A 90 -1.75 2.67 10.30
N LEU A 91 -2.15 3.81 10.88
CA LEU A 91 -1.23 4.88 11.21
C LEU A 91 -0.25 4.36 12.26
N VAL A 92 1.03 4.42 11.94
CA VAL A 92 2.09 4.24 12.92
C VAL A 92 2.05 5.49 13.78
N ALA A 93 1.44 5.37 14.96
CA ALA A 93 1.60 6.39 15.97
C ALA A 93 3.10 6.57 16.18
N ASP A 94 3.58 7.81 16.02
CA ASP A 94 4.92 8.15 16.44
C ASP A 94 5.05 7.63 17.86
N ARG A 95 6.15 6.92 18.13
CA ARG A 95 6.44 6.43 19.47
C ARG A 95 6.68 7.69 20.28
N ASP A 96 5.60 8.26 20.83
CA ASP A 96 5.62 9.31 21.83
C ASP A 96 6.76 8.97 22.77
N GLU A 97 7.75 9.86 22.79
CA GLU A 97 8.91 9.77 23.66
C GLU A 97 8.41 9.53 25.08
N GLY A 98 8.57 8.29 25.55
CA GLY A 98 8.37 7.91 26.94
C GLY A 98 9.67 8.03 27.71
#